data_AF-E6Z0Z9-F1
#
_entry.id   AF-E6Z0Z9-F1
#
_cell.length_a   1.000
_cell.length_b   1.000
_cell.length_c   1.000
_cell.angle_alpha   90.00
_cell.angle_beta   90.00
_cell.angle_gamma   90.00
#
_symmetry.space_group_name_H-M   'P 1'
#
loop_
_entity.id
_entity.type
_entity.pdbx_description
1 polymer ?
#
loop_
_entity_poly.entity_id
_entity_poly.type
_entity_poly.pdbx_seq_one_letter_code
_entity_poly.pdbx_strand_id
1 'polypeptide(L)'
;MAKTKKLGMELPLEGRFISAEFPILRENLTIIDQAVSDLDEKADGKAPLQHTHVISEVSELEDALSGKMAADKTFALVDLTDIEGANDAAENHVLYKSGEDHFAFGTAQSLVGEHQHTIEDIVGLEEHLESINVDLKNYGRLSGKNEWEDTNAFKGKVNIEKGIELTETSSLTLKQNDKIVTNLNATESLLKGPLKVDGKLVYTKPQADKAISEAIEKLKESLPNKNTSLIDKFIDWPELADAELVYTQSGRIVWPDWITDEAMVEIQAWGGGGSGGGANITYFGGGGGGGGCSVWYGPKKHLNGHENFVIGKGGSSVQNKNETGNPGGKTTVGQDLIVAGGGRGGWGATDVGSGQSVDGGAGKTITELTDGRPGIAKGGNGSPGTQGSARFKSGFGGDAGGDTSRGGCGGTGRGHFISGKPGCGFGGGGAGSHFQLNPSGPGANGAVLIRIWKKPYEKE
;
A
#
# COMPACT_ATOMS: atom_id res chain seq x y z
N MET A 1 76.28 -72.39 43.35
CA MET A 1 75.03 -73.13 43.64
C MET A 1 73.85 -72.18 43.61
N ALA A 2 72.67 -72.67 43.20
CA ALA A 2 71.44 -71.90 43.25
C ALA A 2 70.94 -71.75 44.70
N LYS A 3 70.41 -70.58 45.06
CA LYS A 3 69.91 -70.25 46.40
C LYS A 3 68.45 -69.79 46.33
N THR A 4 67.72 -69.98 47.42
CA THR A 4 66.34 -69.49 47.55
C THR A 4 66.32 -67.96 47.61
N LYS A 5 65.28 -67.37 47.02
CA LYS A 5 65.20 -65.91 46.81
C LYS A 5 64.97 -65.10 48.09
N LYS A 6 64.19 -65.64 49.05
CA LYS A 6 63.79 -64.89 50.26
C LYS A 6 64.74 -65.09 51.44
N LEU A 7 65.17 -66.34 51.68
CA LEU A 7 65.99 -66.67 52.85
C LEU A 7 67.45 -66.97 52.48
N GLY A 8 67.82 -66.90 51.20
CA GLY A 8 69.21 -67.08 50.76
C GLY A 8 69.77 -68.49 50.97
N MET A 9 68.92 -69.45 51.32
CA MET A 9 69.27 -70.85 51.61
C MET A 9 69.77 -71.57 50.36
N GLU A 10 70.82 -72.37 50.49
CA GLU A 10 71.38 -73.12 49.35
C GLU A 10 70.51 -74.31 48.97
N LEU A 11 70.24 -74.49 47.68
CA LEU A 11 69.45 -75.61 47.20
C LEU A 11 70.30 -76.89 47.12
N PRO A 12 69.72 -78.06 47.44
CA PRO A 12 70.40 -79.32 47.24
C PRO A 12 70.86 -79.51 45.80
N LEU A 13 72.07 -80.05 45.63
CA LEU A 13 72.66 -80.28 44.31
C LEU A 13 72.87 -81.78 44.07
N GLU A 14 72.26 -82.31 43.02
CA GLU A 14 72.44 -83.71 42.63
C GLU A 14 73.91 -84.01 42.30
N GLY A 15 74.41 -85.14 42.82
CA GLY A 15 75.80 -85.57 42.68
C GLY A 15 76.75 -85.09 43.80
N ARG A 16 76.32 -84.20 44.70
CA ARG A 16 77.12 -83.86 45.90
C ARG A 16 77.08 -85.01 46.90
N PHE A 17 78.23 -85.32 47.51
CA PHE A 17 78.27 -86.34 48.56
C PHE A 17 77.35 -85.94 49.72
N ILE A 18 76.58 -86.92 50.21
CA ILE A 18 75.59 -86.72 51.28
C ILE A 18 76.22 -86.10 52.53
N SER A 19 77.48 -86.46 52.85
CA SER A 19 78.22 -85.89 53.98
C SER A 19 78.46 -84.38 53.88
N ALA A 20 78.52 -83.82 52.67
CA ALA A 20 78.65 -82.39 52.43
C ALA A 20 77.29 -81.68 52.28
N GLU A 21 76.24 -82.40 51.86
CA GLU A 21 74.88 -81.85 51.70
C GLU A 21 74.13 -81.76 53.03
N PHE A 22 74.36 -82.72 53.94
CA PHE A 22 73.63 -82.78 55.21
C PHE A 22 73.85 -81.57 56.15
N PRO A 23 75.08 -81.02 56.31
CA PRO A 23 75.27 -79.80 57.11
C PRO A 23 74.56 -78.58 56.51
N ILE A 24 74.53 -78.47 55.18
CA ILE A 24 73.87 -77.35 54.46
C ILE A 24 72.35 -77.42 54.67
N LEU A 25 71.77 -78.62 54.55
CA LEU A 25 70.35 -78.83 54.84
C LEU A 25 70.01 -78.50 56.30
N ARG A 26 70.88 -78.86 57.25
CA ARG A 26 70.68 -78.51 58.67
C ARG A 26 70.69 -76.99 58.88
N GLU A 27 71.65 -76.29 58.30
CA GLU A 27 71.75 -74.82 58.40
C GLU A 27 70.52 -74.14 57.78
N ASN A 28 70.07 -74.60 56.61
CA ASN A 28 68.85 -74.10 55.99
C ASN A 28 67.62 -74.33 56.87
N LEU A 29 67.49 -75.51 57.51
CA LEU A 29 66.37 -75.78 58.43
C LEU A 29 66.39 -74.84 59.63
N THR A 30 67.56 -74.53 60.20
CA THR A 30 67.69 -73.52 61.26
C THR A 30 67.28 -72.12 60.78
N ILE A 31 67.64 -71.75 59.54
CA ILE A 31 67.24 -70.47 58.94
C ILE A 31 65.71 -70.40 58.75
N ILE A 32 65.08 -71.50 58.35
CA ILE A 32 63.61 -71.58 58.23
C ILE A 32 62.96 -71.42 59.59
N ASP A 33 63.43 -72.15 60.60
CA ASP A 33 62.86 -72.14 61.94
C ASP A 33 62.90 -70.73 62.55
N GLN A 34 64.03 -70.03 62.41
CA GLN A 34 64.14 -68.64 62.83
C GLN A 34 63.20 -67.70 62.05
N ALA A 35 63.09 -67.87 60.73
CA ALA A 35 62.20 -67.05 59.91
C ALA A 35 60.71 -67.27 60.23
N VAL A 36 60.34 -68.50 60.63
CA VAL A 36 58.99 -68.81 61.13
C VAL A 36 58.77 -68.18 62.50
N SER A 37 59.72 -68.29 63.42
CA SER A 37 59.65 -67.64 64.74
C SER A 37 59.49 -66.10 64.60
N ASP A 38 60.24 -65.47 63.71
CA ASP A 38 60.14 -64.02 63.45
C ASP A 38 58.79 -63.61 62.83
N LEU A 39 58.14 -64.53 62.08
CA LEU A 39 56.81 -64.31 61.52
C LEU A 39 55.74 -64.43 62.59
N ASP A 40 55.85 -65.40 63.49
CA ASP A 40 54.92 -65.59 64.60
C ASP A 40 54.96 -64.37 65.54
N GLU A 41 56.15 -63.87 65.90
CA GLU A 41 56.27 -62.66 66.74
C GLU A 41 55.66 -61.42 66.07
N LYS A 42 55.84 -61.27 64.75
CA LYS A 42 55.21 -60.17 63.97
C LYS A 42 53.70 -60.36 63.81
N ALA A 43 53.20 -61.58 63.79
CA ALA A 43 51.77 -61.87 63.73
C ALA A 43 51.09 -61.57 65.07
N ASP A 44 51.71 -61.97 66.17
CA ASP A 44 51.22 -61.70 67.53
C ASP A 44 51.17 -60.20 67.83
N GLY A 45 52.06 -59.40 67.25
CA GLY A 45 52.06 -57.94 67.36
C GLY A 45 51.00 -57.21 66.52
N LYS A 46 50.24 -57.89 65.64
CA LYS A 46 49.42 -57.22 64.61
C LYS A 46 47.96 -56.88 64.97
N ALA A 47 47.51 -57.19 66.20
CA ALA A 47 46.45 -56.51 66.96
C ALA A 47 45.77 -57.49 67.94
N PRO A 48 45.32 -57.05 69.14
CA PRO A 48 44.50 -57.86 70.03
C PRO A 48 43.19 -58.31 69.35
N LEU A 49 42.67 -59.50 69.70
CA LEU A 49 41.45 -60.12 69.16
C LEU A 49 40.19 -59.23 69.19
N GLN A 50 40.19 -58.15 69.97
CA GLN A 50 39.18 -57.10 69.93
C GLN A 50 39.85 -55.74 69.96
N HIS A 51 39.57 -54.91 68.96
CA HIS A 51 39.89 -53.48 68.98
C HIS A 51 38.62 -52.67 68.81
N THR A 52 38.58 -51.51 69.46
CA THR A 52 37.47 -50.54 69.42
C THR A 52 37.94 -49.27 68.74
N HIS A 53 37.05 -48.65 67.95
CA HIS A 53 37.29 -47.33 67.39
C HIS A 53 36.50 -46.26 68.13
N VAL A 54 37.16 -45.17 68.49
CA VAL A 54 36.45 -43.95 68.92
C VAL A 54 35.96 -43.19 67.69
N ILE A 55 34.89 -42.40 67.81
CA ILE A 55 34.25 -41.72 66.66
C ILE A 55 35.26 -40.88 65.87
N SER A 56 36.21 -40.23 66.54
CA SER A 56 37.26 -39.41 65.92
C SER A 56 38.23 -40.19 65.03
N GLU A 57 38.25 -41.53 65.11
CA GLU A 57 39.06 -42.38 64.23
C GLU A 57 38.35 -42.69 62.90
N VAL A 58 37.04 -42.46 62.81
CA VAL A 58 36.29 -42.59 61.55
C VAL A 58 36.16 -41.21 60.93
N SER A 59 37.09 -40.93 60.00
CA SER A 59 37.14 -39.67 59.28
C SER A 59 35.76 -39.31 58.71
N GLU A 60 35.32 -38.07 58.90
CA GLU A 60 34.05 -37.49 58.43
C GLU A 60 32.77 -37.98 59.14
N LEU A 61 32.84 -38.91 60.10
CA LEU A 61 31.65 -39.40 60.81
C LEU A 61 31.04 -38.34 61.75
N GLU A 62 31.88 -37.54 62.43
CA GLU A 62 31.40 -36.43 63.26
C GLU A 62 30.70 -35.35 62.42
N ASP A 63 31.22 -35.04 61.25
CA ASP A 63 30.62 -34.08 60.32
C ASP A 63 29.29 -34.61 59.76
N ALA A 64 29.24 -35.89 59.39
CA ALA A 64 28.02 -36.54 58.93
C ALA A 64 26.93 -36.59 60.01
N LEU A 65 27.28 -36.81 61.27
CA LEU A 65 26.33 -36.80 62.39
C LEU A 65 25.89 -35.38 62.75
N SER A 66 26.82 -34.43 62.77
CA SER A 66 26.54 -33.00 62.97
C SER A 66 25.64 -32.41 61.89
N GLY A 67 25.69 -32.97 60.67
CA GLY A 67 24.82 -32.60 59.57
C GLY A 67 23.40 -33.19 59.65
N LYS A 68 23.15 -34.16 60.53
CA LYS A 68 21.80 -34.70 60.76
C LYS A 68 21.02 -33.85 61.74
N MET A 69 19.72 -33.78 61.51
CA MET A 69 18.80 -32.95 62.28
C MET A 69 18.45 -33.57 63.64
N ALA A 70 18.29 -32.73 64.66
CA ALA A 70 17.84 -33.14 65.98
C ALA A 70 16.37 -33.61 65.95
N ALA A 71 16.06 -34.67 66.70
CA ALA A 71 14.76 -35.35 66.64
C ALA A 71 13.58 -34.53 67.19
N ASP A 72 13.86 -33.51 68.01
CA ASP A 72 12.87 -32.63 68.65
C ASP A 72 12.64 -31.31 67.89
N LYS A 73 13.34 -31.11 66.76
CA LYS A 73 13.22 -29.89 65.97
C LYS A 73 11.91 -29.87 65.18
N THR A 74 11.13 -28.80 65.34
CA THR A 74 9.93 -28.51 64.54
C THR A 74 10.22 -27.43 63.49
N PHE A 75 9.47 -27.44 62.39
CA PHE A 75 9.54 -26.42 61.33
C PHE A 75 8.29 -25.55 61.34
N ALA A 76 8.47 -24.25 61.20
CA ALA A 76 7.38 -23.39 60.79
C ALA A 76 7.11 -23.63 59.29
N LEU A 77 5.83 -23.65 58.89
CA LEU A 77 5.43 -23.89 57.51
C LEU A 77 6.08 -22.91 56.52
N VAL A 78 6.40 -21.69 56.98
CA VAL A 78 7.04 -20.63 56.17
C VAL A 78 8.51 -20.93 55.83
N ASP A 79 9.18 -21.79 56.59
CA ASP A 79 10.61 -22.10 56.40
C ASP A 79 10.82 -23.22 55.37
N LEU A 80 9.75 -23.85 54.89
CA LEU A 80 9.82 -24.88 53.86
C LEU A 80 9.99 -24.22 52.48
N THR A 81 11.08 -24.58 51.79
CA THR A 81 11.39 -24.07 50.45
C THR A 81 10.58 -24.76 49.35
N ASP A 82 9.97 -25.91 49.66
CA ASP A 82 9.07 -26.67 48.82
C ASP A 82 7.89 -27.18 49.65
N ILE A 83 6.68 -26.91 49.18
CA ILE A 83 5.45 -27.48 49.73
C ILE A 83 4.85 -28.32 48.61
N GLU A 84 4.72 -29.63 48.83
CA GLU A 84 4.15 -30.54 47.85
C GLU A 84 2.73 -30.07 47.46
N GLY A 85 2.48 -29.94 46.16
CA GLY A 85 1.24 -29.38 45.61
C GLY A 85 1.19 -27.85 45.47
N ALA A 86 2.15 -27.09 46.01
CA ALA A 86 2.17 -25.62 45.86
C ALA A 86 2.54 -25.16 44.45
N ASN A 87 3.46 -25.85 43.78
CA ASN A 87 3.83 -25.55 42.39
C ASN A 87 2.72 -25.94 41.40
N ASP A 88 1.91 -26.94 41.74
CA ASP A 88 0.79 -27.42 40.92
C ASP A 88 -0.52 -26.65 41.22
N ALA A 89 -0.59 -25.97 42.37
CA ALA A 89 -1.72 -25.15 42.73
C ALA A 89 -1.81 -23.92 41.81
N ALA A 90 -2.99 -23.71 41.23
CA ALA A 90 -3.21 -22.51 40.42
C ALA A 90 -3.14 -21.24 41.29
N GLU A 91 -2.81 -20.12 40.65
CA GLU A 91 -2.69 -18.82 41.31
C GLU A 91 -3.94 -18.49 42.16
N ASN A 92 -3.74 -17.91 43.34
CA ASN A 92 -4.77 -17.58 44.34
C ASN A 92 -5.47 -18.76 45.03
N HIS A 93 -4.95 -19.98 44.92
CA HIS A 93 -5.39 -21.07 45.80
C HIS A 93 -4.84 -20.88 47.21
N VAL A 94 -5.68 -21.20 48.20
CA VAL A 94 -5.33 -21.09 49.63
C VAL A 94 -5.09 -22.49 50.20
N LEU A 95 -4.08 -22.59 51.06
CA LEU A 95 -3.79 -23.82 51.78
C LEU A 95 -4.84 -24.04 52.86
N TYR A 96 -5.45 -25.23 52.88
CA TYR A 96 -6.40 -25.63 53.90
C TYR A 96 -6.11 -27.05 54.37
N LYS A 97 -6.55 -27.36 55.59
CA LYS A 97 -6.43 -28.71 56.15
C LYS A 97 -7.52 -29.60 55.52
N SER A 98 -7.12 -30.58 54.70
CA SER A 98 -8.04 -31.44 53.94
C SER A 98 -8.31 -32.80 54.61
N GLY A 99 -7.73 -33.06 55.78
CA GLY A 99 -7.92 -34.26 56.61
C GLY A 99 -7.10 -34.16 57.90
N GLU A 100 -7.07 -35.18 58.76
CA GLU A 100 -6.36 -35.11 60.06
C GLU A 100 -4.85 -34.84 59.90
N ASP A 101 -4.24 -35.42 58.87
CA ASP A 101 -2.77 -35.49 58.72
C ASP A 101 -2.22 -34.88 57.41
N HIS A 102 -3.03 -34.15 56.62
CA HIS A 102 -2.54 -33.50 55.40
C HIS A 102 -3.23 -32.17 55.08
N PHE A 103 -2.51 -31.34 54.33
CA PHE A 103 -2.98 -30.07 53.79
C PHE A 103 -3.13 -30.17 52.27
N ALA A 104 -4.05 -29.39 51.71
CA ALA A 104 -4.26 -29.27 50.27
C ALA A 104 -4.53 -27.81 49.88
N PHE A 105 -4.43 -27.53 48.58
CA PHE A 105 -4.73 -26.20 48.03
C PHE A 105 -6.09 -26.21 47.34
N GLY A 106 -6.90 -25.19 47.62
CA GLY A 106 -8.25 -25.05 47.05
C GLY A 106 -8.60 -23.60 46.77
N THR A 107 -9.63 -23.36 45.97
CA THR A 107 -10.11 -21.99 45.74
C THR A 107 -10.78 -21.46 47.01
N ALA A 108 -10.60 -20.17 47.30
CA ALA A 108 -11.28 -19.52 48.43
C ALA A 108 -12.81 -19.68 48.34
N GLN A 109 -13.38 -19.58 47.13
CA GLN A 109 -14.81 -19.79 46.90
C GLN A 109 -15.27 -21.21 47.23
N SER A 110 -14.51 -22.25 46.87
CA SER A 110 -14.87 -23.64 47.21
C SER A 110 -14.83 -23.95 48.70
N LEU A 111 -14.02 -23.21 49.47
CA LEU A 111 -13.82 -23.45 50.89
C LEU A 111 -14.78 -22.64 51.77
N VAL A 112 -15.05 -21.40 51.39
CA VAL A 112 -15.94 -20.49 52.13
C VAL A 112 -17.39 -20.60 51.64
N GLY A 113 -17.60 -21.13 50.44
CA GLY A 113 -18.91 -21.22 49.79
C GLY A 113 -19.39 -19.88 49.22
N GLU A 114 -20.57 -19.90 48.63
CA GLU A 114 -21.30 -18.68 48.26
C GLU A 114 -21.61 -17.89 49.52
N HIS A 115 -21.06 -16.68 49.63
CA HIS A 115 -21.32 -15.76 50.72
C HIS A 115 -21.81 -14.43 50.17
N GLN A 116 -22.64 -13.75 50.96
CA GLN A 116 -23.18 -12.43 50.63
C GLN A 116 -22.55 -11.39 51.55
N HIS A 117 -22.32 -10.21 51.00
CA HIS A 117 -21.89 -9.02 51.71
C HIS A 117 -23.02 -8.01 51.76
N THR A 118 -23.20 -7.32 52.88
CA THR A 118 -24.02 -6.11 52.88
C THR A 118 -23.20 -4.95 52.31
N ILE A 119 -23.85 -3.84 51.94
CA ILE A 119 -23.14 -2.69 51.34
C ILE A 119 -22.10 -2.13 52.32
N GLU A 120 -22.40 -2.20 53.62
CA GLU A 120 -21.54 -1.76 54.71
C GLU A 120 -20.22 -2.54 54.78
N ASP A 121 -20.16 -3.75 54.22
CA ASP A 121 -18.94 -4.57 54.18
C ASP A 121 -17.94 -4.08 53.11
N ILE A 122 -18.37 -3.20 52.19
CA ILE A 122 -17.56 -2.77 51.03
C ILE A 122 -17.10 -1.32 51.22
N VAL A 123 -15.88 -1.17 51.76
CA VAL A 123 -15.25 0.15 51.97
C VAL A 123 -15.14 0.90 50.65
N GLY A 124 -15.68 2.13 50.61
CA GLY A 124 -15.64 3.01 49.44
C GLY A 124 -16.77 2.78 48.43
N LEU A 125 -17.64 1.77 48.60
CA LEU A 125 -18.81 1.61 47.73
C LEU A 125 -19.82 2.74 47.93
N GLU A 126 -20.00 3.22 49.15
CA GLU A 126 -20.90 4.34 49.45
C GLU A 126 -20.39 5.65 48.81
N GLU A 127 -19.12 6.00 48.99
CA GLU A 127 -18.48 7.14 48.29
C GLU A 127 -18.53 6.97 46.76
N HIS A 128 -18.34 5.76 46.25
CA HIS A 128 -18.42 5.49 44.81
C HIS A 128 -19.85 5.66 44.29
N LEU A 129 -20.85 5.15 44.99
CA LEU A 129 -22.27 5.34 44.65
C LEU A 129 -22.63 6.83 44.71
N GLU A 130 -22.17 7.57 45.71
CA GLU A 130 -22.34 9.02 45.79
C GLU A 130 -21.62 9.76 44.64
N SER A 131 -20.45 9.27 44.19
CA SER A 131 -19.71 9.83 43.05
C SER A 131 -20.35 9.55 41.69
N ILE A 132 -21.11 8.44 41.55
CA ILE A 132 -21.95 8.16 40.38
C ILE A 132 -23.23 8.99 40.46
N ASN A 133 -23.75 9.21 41.67
CA ASN A 133 -25.00 9.89 41.94
C ASN A 133 -24.85 11.43 41.97
N VAL A 134 -24.07 11.97 41.02
CA VAL A 134 -24.11 13.39 40.65
C VAL A 134 -25.49 13.67 40.04
N ASP A 135 -26.44 14.04 40.91
CA ASP A 135 -27.73 14.66 40.62
C ASP A 135 -28.67 13.92 39.63
N LEU A 136 -28.96 12.65 39.90
CA LEU A 136 -30.01 11.88 39.21
C LEU A 136 -31.46 12.31 39.57
N LYS A 137 -31.67 13.34 40.38
CA LYS A 137 -33.01 13.87 40.70
C LYS A 137 -33.78 14.40 39.47
N ASN A 138 -33.07 14.69 38.37
CA ASN A 138 -33.67 15.16 37.12
C ASN A 138 -33.87 14.08 36.04
N TYR A 139 -33.33 12.87 36.24
CA TYR A 139 -33.58 11.73 35.36
C TYR A 139 -34.53 10.77 36.07
N GLY A 140 -35.81 10.82 35.68
CA GLY A 140 -36.83 9.95 36.25
C GLY A 140 -36.43 8.49 36.17
N ARG A 141 -36.55 7.76 37.29
CA ARG A 141 -36.56 6.29 37.28
C ARG A 141 -37.66 5.85 36.31
N LEU A 142 -37.28 5.12 35.26
CA LEU A 142 -38.25 4.43 34.44
C LEU A 142 -38.94 3.37 35.31
N SER A 143 -40.24 3.55 35.54
CA SER A 143 -41.07 2.67 36.38
C SER A 143 -41.57 1.43 35.62
N GLY A 144 -40.99 1.08 34.46
CA GLY A 144 -41.44 -0.04 33.63
C GLY A 144 -40.49 -0.40 32.48
N LYS A 145 -40.82 -1.50 31.76
CA LYS A 145 -40.12 -1.95 30.55
C LYS A 145 -40.17 -0.87 29.46
N ASN A 146 -39.03 -0.58 28.85
CA ASN A 146 -38.90 0.37 27.74
C ASN A 146 -39.34 -0.32 26.44
N GLU A 147 -40.62 -0.27 26.13
CA GLU A 147 -41.14 -0.64 24.80
C GLU A 147 -41.15 0.63 23.95
N TRP A 148 -40.36 0.63 22.87
CA TRP A 148 -40.31 1.74 21.92
C TRP A 148 -41.65 1.81 21.19
N GLU A 149 -42.40 2.90 21.36
CA GLU A 149 -43.65 3.13 20.62
C GLU A 149 -43.37 3.72 19.22
N ASP A 150 -44.38 3.69 18.34
CA ASP A 150 -44.33 4.32 17.01
C ASP A 150 -44.03 5.83 17.07
N THR A 151 -44.22 6.47 18.23
CA THR A 151 -43.91 7.89 18.46
C THR A 151 -43.21 8.07 19.81
N ASN A 152 -41.98 8.58 19.79
CA ASN A 152 -41.20 8.87 21.00
C ASN A 152 -40.96 10.38 21.13
N ALA A 153 -41.30 10.95 22.30
CA ALA A 153 -41.15 12.38 22.57
C ALA A 153 -40.03 12.64 23.60
N PHE A 154 -38.91 13.23 23.15
CA PHE A 154 -37.80 13.62 24.01
C PHE A 154 -37.90 15.10 24.39
N LYS A 155 -38.00 15.40 25.69
CA LYS A 155 -38.06 16.80 26.21
C LYS A 155 -36.68 17.42 26.45
N GLY A 156 -35.61 16.64 26.29
CA GLY A 156 -34.22 17.04 26.51
C GLY A 156 -33.34 16.89 25.26
N LYS A 157 -32.04 17.17 25.41
CA LYS A 157 -31.05 16.92 24.35
C LYS A 157 -30.92 15.40 24.12
N VAL A 158 -30.89 14.98 22.86
CA VAL A 158 -30.62 13.59 22.46
C VAL A 158 -29.19 13.53 21.92
N ASN A 159 -28.37 12.63 22.47
CA ASN A 159 -27.00 12.37 22.01
C ASN A 159 -26.89 10.92 21.51
N ILE A 160 -26.18 10.69 20.40
CA ILE A 160 -26.07 9.38 19.75
C ILE A 160 -24.58 9.12 19.50
N GLU A 161 -24.03 8.11 20.18
CA GLU A 161 -22.57 7.92 20.26
C GLU A 161 -21.95 7.15 19.09
N LYS A 162 -22.69 6.22 18.47
CA LYS A 162 -22.14 5.32 17.44
C LYS A 162 -22.60 5.66 16.01
N GLY A 163 -23.80 6.20 15.84
CA GLY A 163 -24.34 6.62 14.54
C GLY A 163 -25.83 6.35 14.39
N ILE A 164 -26.44 6.92 13.35
CA ILE A 164 -27.80 6.60 12.89
C ILE A 164 -27.67 6.00 11.49
N GLU A 165 -28.17 4.79 11.28
CA GLU A 165 -28.27 4.16 9.96
C GLU A 165 -29.72 4.26 9.46
N LEU A 166 -29.90 4.76 8.23
CA LEU A 166 -31.18 4.76 7.53
C LEU A 166 -31.13 3.66 6.47
N THR A 167 -32.05 2.68 6.57
CA THR A 167 -32.22 1.67 5.52
C THR A 167 -32.89 2.26 4.28
N GLU A 168 -32.88 1.58 3.13
CA GLU A 168 -33.24 2.15 1.83
C GLU A 168 -34.63 2.82 1.74
N THR A 169 -35.57 2.44 2.61
CA THR A 169 -36.93 3.02 2.65
C THR A 169 -37.14 4.02 3.79
N SER A 170 -36.10 4.35 4.54
CA SER A 170 -36.17 5.22 5.73
C SER A 170 -35.77 6.66 5.40
N SER A 171 -36.49 7.62 5.98
CA SER A 171 -36.16 9.05 5.88
C SER A 171 -35.97 9.65 7.27
N LEU A 172 -34.98 10.52 7.45
CA LEU A 172 -34.82 11.34 8.65
C LEU A 172 -35.32 12.76 8.36
N THR A 173 -36.41 13.16 9.01
CA THR A 173 -36.93 14.52 8.93
C THR A 173 -36.81 15.22 10.28
N LEU A 174 -36.02 16.29 10.32
CA LEU A 174 -35.94 17.21 11.46
C LEU A 174 -36.86 18.40 11.18
N LYS A 175 -37.88 18.60 12.03
CA LYS A 175 -38.78 19.76 11.97
C LYS A 175 -38.59 20.65 13.19
N GLN A 176 -38.70 21.96 12.98
CA GLN A 176 -38.81 22.96 14.04
C GLN A 176 -40.01 23.85 13.73
N ASN A 177 -40.98 23.92 14.64
CA ASN A 177 -42.23 24.68 14.46
C ASN A 177 -42.90 24.37 13.10
N ASP A 178 -43.09 23.08 12.80
CA ASP A 178 -43.66 22.54 11.55
C ASP A 178 -42.90 22.85 10.26
N LYS A 179 -41.75 23.53 10.33
CA LYS A 179 -40.85 23.73 9.19
C LYS A 179 -39.77 22.66 9.16
N ILE A 180 -39.55 22.07 7.99
CA ILE A 180 -38.44 21.12 7.77
C ILE A 180 -37.12 21.89 7.83
N VAL A 181 -36.27 21.49 8.77
CA VAL A 181 -34.91 22.03 8.97
C VAL A 181 -33.90 21.19 8.18
N THR A 182 -34.05 19.85 8.23
CA THR A 182 -33.21 18.90 7.49
C THR A 182 -34.07 17.72 7.05
N ASN A 183 -33.96 17.32 5.78
CA ASN A 183 -34.53 16.08 5.26
C ASN A 183 -33.42 15.28 4.57
N LEU A 184 -33.17 14.07 5.08
CA LEU A 184 -32.24 13.10 4.50
C LEU A 184 -33.02 11.88 4.02
N ASN A 185 -32.91 11.59 2.73
CA ASN A 185 -33.40 10.35 2.13
C ASN A 185 -32.49 9.91 0.96
N ALA A 186 -32.68 8.68 0.49
CA ALA A 186 -31.84 8.05 -0.54
C ALA A 186 -31.93 8.71 -1.93
N THR A 187 -32.96 9.53 -2.19
CA THR A 187 -33.26 10.10 -3.51
C THR A 187 -32.95 11.59 -3.62
N GLU A 188 -33.29 12.41 -2.62
CA GLU A 188 -33.10 13.86 -2.60
C GLU A 188 -32.98 14.37 -1.17
N SER A 189 -31.83 14.94 -0.81
CA SER A 189 -31.60 15.52 0.53
C SER A 189 -31.60 17.05 0.50
N LEU A 190 -32.38 17.67 1.38
CA LEU A 190 -32.47 19.13 1.56
C LEU A 190 -31.74 19.52 2.85
N LEU A 191 -30.50 20.00 2.71
CA LEU A 191 -29.70 20.55 3.79
C LEU A 191 -29.71 22.08 3.69
N LYS A 192 -30.36 22.77 4.65
CA LYS A 192 -30.31 24.23 4.76
C LYS A 192 -29.47 24.64 5.97
N GLY A 193 -28.23 25.04 5.72
CA GLY A 193 -27.34 25.66 6.71
C GLY A 193 -25.87 25.41 6.44
N PRO A 194 -24.95 26.14 7.10
CA PRO A 194 -23.50 25.95 6.94
C PRO A 194 -23.09 24.64 7.63
N LEU A 195 -23.29 23.52 6.93
CA LEU A 195 -22.81 22.21 7.37
C LEU A 195 -21.28 22.27 7.44
N LYS A 196 -20.69 21.79 8.54
CA LYS A 196 -19.25 21.56 8.63
C LYS A 196 -19.01 20.06 8.81
N VAL A 197 -18.23 19.46 7.93
CA VAL A 197 -17.73 18.07 8.08
C VAL A 197 -16.25 18.17 8.39
N ASP A 198 -15.81 17.59 9.51
CA ASP A 198 -14.43 17.66 10.01
C ASP A 198 -13.89 19.10 10.15
N GLY A 199 -14.76 20.01 10.58
CA GLY A 199 -14.44 21.44 10.71
C GLY A 199 -14.40 22.22 9.40
N LYS A 200 -14.62 21.58 8.24
CA LYS A 200 -14.65 22.22 6.91
C LYS A 200 -16.08 22.50 6.47
N LEU A 201 -16.35 23.74 6.03
CA LEU A 201 -17.64 24.13 5.49
C LEU A 201 -17.99 23.33 4.23
N VAL A 202 -19.16 22.71 4.23
CA VAL A 202 -19.79 22.06 3.09
C VAL A 202 -20.74 23.09 2.47
N TYR A 203 -20.34 23.59 1.31
CA TYR A 203 -21.13 24.53 0.53
C TYR A 203 -22.02 23.77 -0.44
N THR A 204 -23.28 24.19 -0.62
CA THR A 204 -24.03 23.81 -1.82
C THR A 204 -23.32 24.41 -3.04
N LYS A 205 -23.41 23.77 -4.22
CA LYS A 205 -22.76 24.27 -5.45
C LYS A 205 -22.97 25.77 -5.68
N PRO A 206 -24.20 26.34 -5.57
CA PRO A 206 -24.40 27.78 -5.72
C PRO A 206 -23.71 28.65 -4.67
N GLN A 207 -23.57 28.15 -3.44
CA GLN A 207 -22.86 28.85 -2.36
C GLN A 207 -21.35 28.76 -2.52
N ALA A 208 -20.83 27.64 -3.04
CA ALA A 208 -19.42 27.49 -3.40
C ALA A 208 -19.08 28.44 -4.55
N ASP A 209 -19.91 28.49 -5.59
CA ASP A 209 -19.73 29.38 -6.74
C ASP A 209 -19.73 30.85 -6.30
N LYS A 210 -20.63 31.23 -5.39
CA LYS A 210 -20.67 32.59 -4.81
C LYS A 210 -19.44 32.89 -3.95
N ALA A 211 -19.05 31.99 -3.06
CA ALA A 211 -17.89 32.19 -2.18
C ALA A 211 -16.56 32.25 -2.95
N ILE A 212 -16.43 31.43 -4.01
CA ILE A 212 -15.28 31.47 -4.93
C ILE A 212 -15.26 32.79 -5.69
N SER A 213 -16.42 33.25 -6.20
CA SER A 213 -16.53 34.54 -6.89
C SER A 213 -16.14 35.72 -5.99
N GLU A 214 -16.63 35.75 -4.75
CA GLU A 214 -16.29 36.79 -3.77
C GLU A 214 -14.80 36.74 -3.35
N ALA A 215 -14.20 35.56 -3.27
CA ALA A 215 -12.77 35.40 -2.99
C ALA A 215 -11.89 35.86 -4.16
N ILE A 216 -12.33 35.60 -5.40
CA ILE A 216 -11.65 36.06 -6.63
C ILE A 216 -11.67 37.59 -6.71
N GLU A 217 -12.81 38.24 -6.41
CA GLU A 217 -12.91 39.71 -6.41
C GLU A 217 -12.01 40.35 -5.34
N LYS A 218 -11.96 39.77 -4.13
CA LYS A 218 -11.03 40.23 -3.08
C LYS A 218 -9.56 40.05 -3.46
N LEU A 219 -9.23 39.00 -4.20
CA LEU A 219 -7.88 38.79 -4.74
C LEU A 219 -7.53 39.81 -5.83
N LYS A 220 -8.50 40.22 -6.66
CA LYS A 220 -8.31 41.28 -7.66
C LYS A 220 -8.08 42.65 -7.02
N GLU A 221 -8.79 42.97 -5.93
CA GLU A 221 -8.62 44.24 -5.20
C GLU A 221 -7.31 44.31 -4.40
N SER A 222 -6.78 43.18 -3.94
CA SER A 222 -5.61 43.13 -3.04
C SER A 222 -4.24 43.07 -3.73
N LEU A 223 -4.19 43.00 -5.06
CA LEU A 223 -2.93 42.94 -5.82
C LEU A 223 -2.56 44.30 -6.43
N PRO A 224 -1.52 45.00 -5.90
CA PRO A 224 -1.00 46.20 -6.50
C PRO A 224 -0.02 45.83 -7.63
N ASN A 225 -0.30 46.34 -8.83
CA ASN A 225 0.50 46.32 -10.06
C ASN A 225 0.10 45.27 -11.12
N LYS A 226 -0.30 45.82 -12.27
CA LYS A 226 -0.52 45.21 -13.58
C LYS A 226 0.73 44.49 -14.11
N ASN A 227 1.07 43.32 -13.56
CA ASN A 227 1.89 42.34 -14.26
C ASN A 227 0.97 41.24 -14.83
N THR A 228 0.38 41.57 -15.97
CA THR A 228 -0.40 40.76 -16.92
C THR A 228 0.43 39.61 -17.50
N SER A 229 0.97 38.71 -16.67
CA SER A 229 1.58 37.47 -17.18
C SER A 229 1.43 36.27 -16.25
N LEU A 230 1.26 36.49 -14.95
CA LEU A 230 0.85 35.44 -14.01
C LEU A 230 -0.67 35.40 -13.84
N ILE A 231 -1.32 36.56 -13.92
CA ILE A 231 -2.78 36.68 -14.03
C ILE A 231 -3.23 36.06 -15.36
N ASP A 232 -2.57 36.35 -16.48
CA ASP A 232 -2.88 35.71 -17.76
C ASP A 232 -2.66 34.19 -17.70
N LYS A 233 -1.65 33.68 -16.99
CA LYS A 233 -1.47 32.21 -16.82
C LYS A 233 -2.43 31.54 -15.84
N PHE A 234 -3.02 32.28 -14.90
CA PHE A 234 -4.04 31.77 -13.97
C PHE A 234 -5.47 32.06 -14.44
N ILE A 235 -5.65 32.95 -15.43
CA ILE A 235 -6.91 33.33 -16.07
C ILE A 235 -7.05 32.72 -17.48
N ASP A 236 -5.97 32.24 -18.12
CA ASP A 236 -5.99 31.47 -19.37
C ASP A 236 -6.20 29.95 -19.13
N TRP A 237 -7.07 29.60 -18.18
CA TRP A 237 -7.77 28.33 -18.25
C TRP A 237 -9.14 28.66 -18.84
N PRO A 238 -9.43 28.24 -20.09
CA PRO A 238 -10.60 28.71 -20.82
C PRO A 238 -11.86 28.53 -19.97
N GLU A 239 -12.61 29.62 -19.85
CA GLU A 239 -13.96 29.64 -19.28
C GLU A 239 -14.70 28.38 -19.74
N LEU A 240 -14.93 27.48 -18.79
CA LEU A 240 -15.45 26.13 -18.97
C LEU A 240 -16.61 26.17 -19.97
N ALA A 241 -16.38 25.62 -21.17
CA ALA A 241 -17.49 25.33 -22.07
C ALA A 241 -18.57 24.61 -21.25
N ASP A 242 -19.82 25.03 -21.37
CA ASP A 242 -20.95 24.43 -20.64
C ASP A 242 -21.05 22.92 -20.90
N ALA A 243 -20.58 22.48 -22.07
CA ALA A 243 -20.24 21.09 -22.33
C ALA A 243 -19.07 20.98 -23.30
N GLU A 244 -18.38 19.84 -23.18
CA GLU A 244 -17.32 19.44 -24.09
C GLU A 244 -17.52 17.98 -24.51
N LEU A 245 -17.46 17.72 -25.82
CA LEU A 245 -17.66 16.41 -26.41
C LEU A 245 -16.44 16.04 -27.24
N VAL A 246 -15.81 14.90 -26.95
CA VAL A 246 -14.66 14.38 -27.71
C VAL A 246 -15.05 13.09 -28.40
N TYR A 247 -14.88 13.06 -29.72
CA TYR A 247 -15.15 11.89 -30.55
C TYR A 247 -13.87 11.39 -31.21
N THR A 248 -13.56 10.11 -30.99
CA THR A 248 -12.42 9.39 -31.58
C THR A 248 -12.87 8.29 -32.55
N GLN A 249 -14.19 8.12 -32.74
CA GLN A 249 -14.81 7.17 -33.66
C GLN A 249 -15.87 7.89 -34.50
N SER A 250 -15.99 7.52 -35.78
CA SER A 250 -16.98 8.10 -36.71
C SER A 250 -18.41 7.93 -36.18
N GLY A 251 -19.27 8.91 -36.45
CA GLY A 251 -20.65 8.87 -35.97
C GLY A 251 -21.38 10.16 -36.25
N ARG A 252 -22.35 10.47 -35.38
CA ARG A 252 -23.15 11.68 -35.42
C ARG A 252 -23.03 12.40 -34.10
N ILE A 253 -23.00 13.74 -34.12
CA ILE A 253 -22.96 14.53 -32.89
C ILE A 253 -24.25 14.27 -32.10
N VAL A 254 -24.07 13.91 -30.83
CA VAL A 254 -25.17 13.73 -29.88
C VAL A 254 -25.17 14.96 -28.98
N TRP A 255 -26.14 15.83 -29.20
CA TRP A 255 -26.26 17.07 -28.46
C TRP A 255 -26.80 16.84 -27.05
N PRO A 256 -26.31 17.57 -26.03
CA PRO A 256 -26.94 17.59 -24.71
C PRO A 256 -28.39 18.10 -24.78
N ASP A 257 -29.29 17.52 -23.98
CA ASP A 257 -30.73 17.83 -24.02
C ASP A 257 -31.08 19.30 -23.79
N TRP A 258 -30.21 20.04 -23.11
CA TRP A 258 -30.40 21.46 -22.80
C TRP A 258 -29.97 22.41 -23.93
N ILE A 259 -29.34 21.92 -25.01
CA ILE A 259 -28.80 22.80 -26.04
C ILE A 259 -29.92 23.48 -26.84
N THR A 260 -29.78 24.79 -27.08
CA THR A 260 -30.68 25.54 -27.97
C THR A 260 -30.02 25.77 -29.33
N ASP A 261 -30.83 26.11 -30.33
CA ASP A 261 -30.34 26.46 -31.67
C ASP A 261 -29.48 27.73 -31.71
N GLU A 262 -29.58 28.56 -30.66
CA GLU A 262 -28.75 29.76 -30.49
C GLU A 262 -27.46 29.52 -29.71
N ALA A 263 -27.26 28.32 -29.16
CA ALA A 263 -26.02 28.00 -28.45
C ALA A 263 -24.81 28.13 -29.40
N MET A 264 -23.72 28.68 -28.88
CA MET A 264 -22.48 28.80 -29.64
C MET A 264 -21.72 27.49 -29.58
N VAL A 265 -21.20 27.05 -30.71
CA VAL A 265 -20.48 25.80 -30.86
C VAL A 265 -19.15 26.05 -31.55
N GLU A 266 -18.08 25.50 -30.99
CA GLU A 266 -16.80 25.32 -31.65
C GLU A 266 -16.64 23.85 -32.00
N ILE A 267 -16.28 23.55 -33.25
CA ILE A 267 -15.94 22.20 -33.70
C ILE A 267 -14.50 22.24 -34.20
N GLN A 268 -13.62 21.50 -33.51
CA GLN A 268 -12.24 21.30 -33.89
C GLN A 268 -12.06 19.86 -34.36
N ALA A 269 -11.61 19.68 -35.60
CA ALA A 269 -11.40 18.37 -36.20
C ALA A 269 -9.93 18.20 -36.59
N TRP A 270 -9.34 17.05 -36.25
CA TRP A 270 -7.98 16.67 -36.66
C TRP A 270 -8.02 15.52 -37.63
N GLY A 271 -7.27 15.59 -38.73
CA GLY A 271 -7.04 14.47 -39.64
C GLY A 271 -6.14 13.41 -39.01
N GLY A 272 -6.10 12.19 -39.55
CA GLY A 272 -5.16 11.16 -39.09
C GLY A 272 -3.71 11.52 -39.44
N GLY A 273 -2.76 11.13 -38.59
CA GLY A 273 -1.32 11.30 -38.87
C GLY A 273 -0.82 10.26 -39.86
N GLY A 274 0.24 10.56 -40.61
CA GLY A 274 0.92 9.57 -41.44
C GLY A 274 1.84 8.67 -40.60
N SER A 275 2.07 7.43 -41.02
CA SER A 275 3.05 6.55 -40.34
C SER A 275 4.48 6.97 -40.67
N GLY A 276 5.45 6.50 -39.87
CA GLY A 276 6.86 6.61 -40.25
C GLY A 276 7.22 5.70 -41.43
N GLY A 277 8.36 5.97 -42.06
CA GLY A 277 8.95 5.12 -43.09
C GLY A 277 9.76 3.95 -42.51
N GLY A 278 9.95 2.91 -43.32
CA GLY A 278 10.74 1.74 -42.94
C GLY A 278 12.24 2.04 -42.85
N ALA A 279 12.93 1.36 -41.94
CA ALA A 279 14.38 1.47 -41.78
C ALA A 279 15.17 0.38 -42.50
N ASN A 280 16.46 0.66 -42.65
CA ASN A 280 17.52 -0.24 -43.01
C ASN A 280 18.42 -0.48 -41.77
N ILE A 281 19.43 -1.35 -41.88
CA ILE A 281 20.42 -1.63 -40.83
C ILE A 281 21.26 -0.38 -40.54
N THR A 282 21.64 0.38 -41.58
CA THR A 282 22.53 1.55 -41.47
C THR A 282 21.77 2.88 -41.46
N TYR A 283 20.67 2.97 -42.22
CA TYR A 283 19.91 4.20 -42.45
C TYR A 283 18.49 4.04 -41.92
N PHE A 284 17.94 5.09 -41.34
CA PHE A 284 16.62 5.02 -40.70
C PHE A 284 15.57 5.83 -41.43
N GLY A 285 14.32 5.35 -41.37
CA GLY A 285 13.19 5.96 -42.06
C GLY A 285 12.86 7.35 -41.48
N GLY A 286 12.24 8.18 -42.30
CA GLY A 286 11.70 9.47 -41.87
C GLY A 286 10.43 9.29 -41.04
N GLY A 287 10.07 10.30 -40.25
CA GLY A 287 8.79 10.33 -39.56
C GLY A 287 7.66 10.79 -40.48
N GLY A 288 6.45 10.30 -40.23
CA GLY A 288 5.24 10.77 -40.89
C GLY A 288 4.81 12.15 -40.41
N GLY A 289 4.15 12.90 -41.26
CA GLY A 289 3.59 14.21 -40.92
C GLY A 289 2.36 14.07 -40.02
N GLY A 290 2.12 15.08 -39.18
CA GLY A 290 0.91 15.17 -38.38
C GLY A 290 -0.31 15.52 -39.24
N GLY A 291 -1.50 15.18 -38.78
CA GLY A 291 -2.77 15.56 -39.38
C GLY A 291 -3.03 17.05 -39.20
N GLY A 292 -3.64 17.67 -40.20
CA GLY A 292 -4.11 19.05 -40.11
C GLY A 292 -5.26 19.17 -39.12
N CYS A 293 -5.46 20.38 -38.62
CA CYS A 293 -6.55 20.74 -37.74
C CYS A 293 -7.42 21.80 -38.41
N SER A 294 -8.72 21.54 -38.49
CA SER A 294 -9.68 22.50 -38.99
C SER A 294 -10.68 22.86 -37.90
N VAL A 295 -10.98 24.15 -37.79
CA VAL A 295 -11.87 24.68 -36.76
C VAL A 295 -13.02 25.43 -37.39
N TRP A 296 -14.21 25.21 -36.87
CA TRP A 296 -15.41 25.98 -37.16
C TRP A 296 -16.01 26.51 -35.86
N TYR A 297 -16.49 27.75 -35.89
CA TYR A 297 -17.18 28.36 -34.77
C TYR A 297 -18.45 29.06 -35.27
N GLY A 298 -19.56 28.86 -34.57
CA GLY A 298 -20.83 29.50 -34.90
C GLY A 298 -22.01 28.99 -34.07
N PRO A 299 -23.19 29.61 -34.23
CA PRO A 299 -24.43 29.14 -33.62
C PRO A 299 -24.81 27.74 -34.12
N LYS A 300 -25.34 26.88 -33.24
CA LYS A 300 -25.80 25.51 -33.58
C LYS A 300 -26.70 25.48 -34.81
N LYS A 301 -27.65 26.41 -34.94
CA LYS A 301 -28.55 26.51 -36.11
C LYS A 301 -27.82 26.57 -37.46
N HIS A 302 -26.58 27.09 -37.51
CA HIS A 302 -25.80 27.18 -38.74
C HIS A 302 -25.14 25.86 -39.14
N LEU A 303 -25.19 24.82 -38.30
CA LEU A 303 -24.82 23.47 -38.69
C LEU A 303 -25.90 22.81 -39.56
N ASN A 304 -27.17 23.24 -39.53
CA ASN A 304 -28.20 22.86 -40.50
C ASN A 304 -28.26 21.36 -40.92
N GLY A 305 -28.23 20.43 -39.97
CA GLY A 305 -28.26 18.98 -40.26
C GLY A 305 -26.91 18.33 -40.57
N HIS A 306 -25.82 19.10 -40.49
CA HIS A 306 -24.45 18.66 -40.75
C HIS A 306 -23.78 18.08 -39.48
N GLU A 307 -24.47 17.18 -38.77
CA GLU A 307 -23.94 16.58 -37.52
C GLU A 307 -23.16 15.29 -37.72
N ASN A 308 -23.14 14.72 -38.92
CA ASN A 308 -22.40 13.48 -39.20
C ASN A 308 -20.92 13.77 -39.37
N PHE A 309 -20.05 12.91 -38.87
CA PHE A 309 -18.62 13.03 -39.06
C PHE A 309 -17.93 11.68 -39.25
N VAL A 310 -16.81 11.71 -39.97
CA VAL A 310 -15.95 10.56 -40.24
C VAL A 310 -14.56 10.88 -39.70
N ILE A 311 -14.06 10.04 -38.81
CA ILE A 311 -12.72 10.17 -38.25
C ILE A 311 -11.69 9.57 -39.20
N GLY A 312 -10.68 10.36 -39.55
CA GLY A 312 -9.54 9.94 -40.36
C GLY A 312 -8.66 8.96 -39.59
N LYS A 313 -8.46 7.77 -40.14
CA LYS A 313 -7.55 6.78 -39.56
C LYS A 313 -6.10 7.22 -39.67
N GLY A 314 -5.28 6.89 -38.67
CA GLY A 314 -3.84 7.05 -38.79
C GLY A 314 -3.24 6.13 -39.85
N GLY A 315 -2.12 6.53 -40.43
CA GLY A 315 -1.37 5.71 -41.36
C GLY A 315 -0.89 4.42 -40.69
N SER A 316 -1.09 3.29 -41.36
CA SER A 316 -0.63 1.99 -40.86
C SER A 316 0.90 1.87 -40.95
N SER A 317 1.51 1.19 -39.98
CA SER A 317 2.96 0.93 -39.96
C SER A 317 3.45 0.21 -41.22
N VAL A 318 4.69 0.48 -41.59
CA VAL A 318 5.43 -0.25 -42.64
C VAL A 318 6.67 -0.89 -42.04
N GLN A 319 7.15 -1.99 -42.62
CA GLN A 319 8.18 -2.82 -41.99
C GLN A 319 9.41 -3.00 -42.87
N ASN A 320 9.27 -2.94 -44.20
CA ASN A 320 10.39 -3.20 -45.09
C ASN A 320 11.21 -1.94 -45.33
N LYS A 321 12.50 -2.14 -45.63
CA LYS A 321 13.36 -1.05 -46.12
C LYS A 321 12.83 -0.52 -47.45
N ASN A 322 13.10 0.75 -47.76
CA ASN A 322 12.55 1.49 -48.90
C ASN A 322 11.03 1.72 -48.88
N GLU A 323 10.28 1.19 -47.91
CA GLU A 323 8.83 1.46 -47.82
C GLU A 323 8.58 2.84 -47.23
N THR A 324 7.91 3.68 -48.01
CA THR A 324 7.31 4.92 -47.53
C THR A 324 6.11 4.60 -46.66
N GLY A 325 6.01 5.28 -45.52
CA GLY A 325 4.89 5.18 -44.61
C GLY A 325 3.56 5.49 -45.29
N ASN A 326 2.48 5.00 -44.69
CA ASN A 326 1.14 5.24 -45.19
C ASN A 326 0.63 6.62 -44.74
N PRO A 327 -0.08 7.36 -45.59
CA PRO A 327 -0.71 8.62 -45.19
C PRO A 327 -1.86 8.37 -44.22
N GLY A 328 -2.15 9.36 -43.39
CA GLY A 328 -3.35 9.40 -42.57
C GLY A 328 -4.59 9.76 -43.41
N GLY A 329 -5.75 9.29 -42.95
CA GLY A 329 -7.05 9.61 -43.51
C GLY A 329 -7.52 11.02 -43.14
N LYS A 330 -8.43 11.57 -43.94
CA LYS A 330 -9.07 12.86 -43.65
C LYS A 330 -10.15 12.69 -42.59
N THR A 331 -10.29 13.66 -41.70
CA THR A 331 -11.46 13.78 -40.82
C THR A 331 -12.41 14.81 -41.42
N THR A 332 -13.68 14.43 -41.56
CA THR A 332 -14.71 15.27 -42.19
C THR A 332 -15.88 15.41 -41.24
N VAL A 333 -16.33 16.64 -40.95
CA VAL A 333 -17.56 16.91 -40.21
C VAL A 333 -18.54 17.58 -41.15
N GLY A 334 -19.78 17.12 -41.12
CA GLY A 334 -20.87 17.82 -41.74
C GLY A 334 -20.85 17.80 -43.26
N GLN A 335 -20.73 16.64 -43.91
CA GLN A 335 -20.63 16.53 -45.37
C GLN A 335 -19.56 17.47 -45.96
N ASP A 336 -18.34 17.38 -45.43
CA ASP A 336 -17.19 18.22 -45.82
C ASP A 336 -17.32 19.72 -45.49
N LEU A 337 -18.28 20.12 -44.64
CA LEU A 337 -18.31 21.46 -44.04
C LEU A 337 -16.98 21.76 -43.33
N ILE A 338 -16.44 20.77 -42.61
CA ILE A 338 -15.13 20.84 -41.97
C ILE A 338 -14.30 19.67 -42.47
N VAL A 339 -13.15 19.96 -43.08
CA VAL A 339 -12.21 18.94 -43.55
C VAL A 339 -10.84 19.19 -42.94
N ALA A 340 -10.37 18.22 -42.17
CA ALA A 340 -9.04 18.19 -41.61
C ALA A 340 -8.21 17.12 -42.35
N GLY A 341 -7.18 17.57 -43.06
CA GLY A 341 -6.36 16.73 -43.92
C GLY A 341 -5.51 15.75 -43.13
N GLY A 342 -5.35 14.53 -43.62
CA GLY A 342 -4.41 13.57 -43.05
C GLY A 342 -2.95 13.91 -43.39
N GLY A 343 -2.03 13.57 -42.49
CA GLY A 343 -0.59 13.75 -42.69
C GLY A 343 0.00 12.74 -43.68
N ARG A 344 1.09 13.10 -44.36
CA ARG A 344 1.78 12.19 -45.29
C ARG A 344 2.62 11.17 -44.51
N GLY A 345 2.83 9.98 -45.08
CA GLY A 345 3.70 8.98 -44.47
C GLY A 345 5.19 9.24 -44.78
N GLY A 346 6.05 9.02 -43.78
CA GLY A 346 7.48 9.34 -43.85
C GLY A 346 8.20 8.45 -44.87
N TRP A 347 9.22 8.97 -45.55
CA TRP A 347 9.91 8.17 -46.57
C TRP A 347 10.74 7.06 -45.95
N GLY A 348 10.80 5.91 -46.62
CA GLY A 348 11.65 4.80 -46.21
C GLY A 348 13.14 5.10 -46.39
N ALA A 349 13.97 4.46 -45.59
CA ALA A 349 15.42 4.48 -45.76
C ALA A 349 15.85 3.61 -46.94
N THR A 350 16.89 4.06 -47.64
CA THR A 350 17.54 3.34 -48.74
C THR A 350 18.87 2.72 -48.30
N ASP A 351 19.53 2.00 -49.21
CA ASP A 351 20.87 1.45 -48.96
C ASP A 351 21.96 2.53 -48.92
N VAL A 352 21.66 3.76 -49.33
CA VAL A 352 22.62 4.87 -49.42
C VAL A 352 22.18 6.15 -48.69
N GLY A 353 21.00 6.16 -48.06
CA GLY A 353 20.48 7.36 -47.40
C GLY A 353 19.28 7.14 -46.49
N SER A 354 19.16 7.99 -45.47
CA SER A 354 18.02 8.02 -44.55
C SER A 354 16.75 8.54 -45.21
N GLY A 355 15.61 8.09 -44.70
CA GLY A 355 14.31 8.55 -45.14
C GLY A 355 14.07 10.03 -44.78
N GLN A 356 13.46 10.77 -45.70
CA GLN A 356 13.18 12.20 -45.59
C GLN A 356 11.90 12.50 -44.79
N SER A 357 11.82 13.73 -44.29
CA SER A 357 10.59 14.31 -43.76
C SER A 357 9.55 14.48 -44.85
N VAL A 358 8.28 14.51 -44.44
CA VAL A 358 7.14 14.76 -45.31
C VAL A 358 6.19 15.76 -44.69
N ASP A 359 5.39 16.41 -45.53
CA ASP A 359 4.43 17.43 -45.10
C ASP A 359 3.35 16.87 -44.17
N GLY A 360 2.92 17.70 -43.21
CA GLY A 360 1.71 17.44 -42.46
C GLY A 360 0.44 17.66 -43.30
N GLY A 361 -0.69 17.27 -42.74
CA GLY A 361 -2.00 17.45 -43.35
C GLY A 361 -2.44 18.90 -43.33
N ALA A 362 -3.21 19.30 -44.34
CA ALA A 362 -3.75 20.65 -44.42
C ALA A 362 -4.88 20.84 -43.40
N GLY A 363 -4.87 21.99 -42.71
CA GLY A 363 -5.93 22.40 -41.81
C GLY A 363 -6.21 23.89 -41.96
N LYS A 364 -7.43 24.32 -41.63
CA LYS A 364 -7.84 25.73 -41.75
C LYS A 364 -8.89 26.12 -40.74
N THR A 365 -8.92 27.40 -40.39
CA THR A 365 -10.09 27.99 -39.73
C THR A 365 -11.12 28.31 -40.81
N ILE A 366 -12.34 27.80 -40.66
CA ILE A 366 -13.40 27.88 -41.68
C ILE A 366 -14.27 29.11 -41.50
N THR A 367 -14.46 29.54 -40.24
CA THR A 367 -15.14 30.79 -39.91
C THR A 367 -14.12 31.77 -39.36
N GLU A 368 -13.77 32.82 -40.10
CA GLU A 368 -13.00 33.95 -39.57
C GLU A 368 -13.97 34.89 -38.81
N LEU A 369 -14.18 34.64 -37.53
CA LEU A 369 -14.84 35.63 -36.67
C LEU A 369 -13.77 36.48 -35.99
N THR A 370 -13.83 37.78 -36.26
CA THR A 370 -12.96 38.84 -35.75
C THR A 370 -13.25 39.25 -34.31
N ASP A 371 -14.11 38.52 -33.58
CA ASP A 371 -14.33 38.77 -32.15
C ASP A 371 -13.09 38.30 -31.39
N GLY A 372 -12.32 39.27 -30.87
CA GLY A 372 -11.04 39.10 -30.19
C GLY A 372 -11.14 38.38 -28.84
N ARG A 373 -11.83 37.24 -28.78
CA ARG A 373 -11.80 36.35 -27.63
C ARG A 373 -10.43 35.63 -27.58
N PRO A 374 -9.68 35.78 -26.49
CA PRO A 374 -8.58 34.86 -26.20
C PRO A 374 -9.16 33.44 -26.08
N GLY A 375 -8.60 32.45 -26.78
CA GLY A 375 -8.98 31.04 -26.58
C GLY A 375 -9.86 30.37 -27.64
N ILE A 376 -10.25 31.03 -28.75
CA ILE A 376 -10.83 30.32 -29.91
C ILE A 376 -9.73 29.44 -30.52
N ALA A 377 -9.99 28.14 -30.61
CA ALA A 377 -9.01 27.21 -31.16
C ALA A 377 -8.69 27.60 -32.61
N LYS A 378 -7.40 27.69 -32.95
CA LYS A 378 -6.98 28.02 -34.32
C LYS A 378 -6.77 26.72 -35.09
N GLY A 379 -7.39 26.62 -36.27
CA GLY A 379 -7.01 25.61 -37.24
C GLY A 379 -5.58 25.84 -37.70
N GLY A 380 -4.95 24.80 -38.24
CA GLY A 380 -3.59 24.88 -38.73
C GLY A 380 -3.16 23.60 -39.40
N ASN A 381 -2.12 23.70 -40.22
CA ASN A 381 -1.50 22.53 -40.82
C ASN A 381 -0.81 21.68 -39.75
N GLY A 382 -0.81 20.36 -39.95
CA GLY A 382 0.04 19.48 -39.19
C GLY A 382 1.50 19.80 -39.45
N SER A 383 2.34 19.59 -38.44
CA SER A 383 3.78 19.75 -38.60
C SER A 383 4.34 18.62 -39.47
N PRO A 384 5.37 18.89 -40.28
CA PRO A 384 6.09 17.84 -40.97
C PRO A 384 6.80 16.92 -39.97
N GLY A 385 6.99 15.66 -40.34
CA GLY A 385 7.92 14.78 -39.62
C GLY A 385 9.37 15.23 -39.80
N THR A 386 10.33 14.54 -39.20
CA THR A 386 11.77 14.82 -39.44
C THR A 386 12.43 13.71 -40.25
N GLN A 387 13.57 14.05 -40.87
CA GLN A 387 14.45 13.08 -41.50
C GLN A 387 15.07 12.13 -40.46
N GLY A 388 15.35 10.89 -40.85
CA GLY A 388 16.17 9.96 -40.07
C GLY A 388 17.67 10.28 -40.15
N SER A 389 18.45 9.85 -39.16
CA SER A 389 19.90 9.98 -39.10
C SER A 389 20.57 8.60 -39.23
N ALA A 390 21.63 8.52 -40.03
CA ALA A 390 22.37 7.28 -40.20
C ALA A 390 22.95 6.81 -38.86
N ARG A 391 22.76 5.53 -38.52
CA ARG A 391 23.32 4.86 -37.33
C ARG A 391 22.95 5.45 -35.95
N PHE A 392 22.11 6.47 -35.88
CA PHE A 392 21.73 7.10 -34.60
C PHE A 392 20.23 7.00 -34.28
N LYS A 393 19.37 7.52 -35.17
CA LYS A 393 17.95 7.72 -34.83
C LYS A 393 17.04 7.81 -36.06
N SER A 394 15.85 7.23 -36.00
CA SER A 394 14.82 7.46 -37.03
C SER A 394 14.12 8.81 -36.88
N GLY A 395 13.45 9.24 -37.95
CA GLY A 395 12.72 10.51 -37.98
C GLY A 395 11.59 10.56 -36.96
N PHE A 396 11.40 11.72 -36.34
CA PHE A 396 10.28 12.03 -35.46
C PHE A 396 9.01 12.23 -36.26
N GLY A 397 7.88 11.75 -35.72
CA GLY A 397 6.57 12.07 -36.26
C GLY A 397 6.25 13.55 -36.06
N GLY A 398 5.52 14.14 -37.01
CA GLY A 398 5.07 15.53 -36.93
C GLY A 398 3.86 15.68 -36.00
N ASP A 399 3.79 16.79 -35.27
CA ASP A 399 2.66 17.10 -34.40
C ASP A 399 1.40 17.46 -35.20
N ALA A 400 0.24 17.18 -34.61
CA ALA A 400 -1.03 17.61 -35.19
C ALA A 400 -1.12 19.14 -35.32
N GLY A 401 -1.96 19.63 -36.24
CA GLY A 401 -2.21 21.06 -36.38
C GLY A 401 -3.01 21.64 -35.20
N GLY A 402 -2.98 22.97 -35.07
CA GLY A 402 -3.81 23.70 -34.11
C GLY A 402 -3.38 23.49 -32.65
N ASP A 403 -4.35 23.47 -31.73
CA ASP A 403 -4.11 23.25 -30.30
C ASP A 403 -3.79 21.77 -30.01
N THR A 404 -2.52 21.48 -29.73
CA THR A 404 -1.99 20.13 -29.49
C THR A 404 -1.95 19.73 -28.01
N SER A 405 -2.49 20.56 -27.11
CA SER A 405 -2.44 20.37 -25.65
C SER A 405 -3.08 19.07 -25.14
N ARG A 406 -3.83 18.35 -25.99
CA ARG A 406 -4.54 17.10 -25.66
C ARG A 406 -3.90 15.83 -26.21
N GLY A 407 -2.68 15.93 -26.71
CA GLY A 407 -1.86 14.80 -27.13
C GLY A 407 -1.29 14.00 -25.97
N GLY A 408 -1.48 12.68 -25.99
CA GLY A 408 -0.81 11.75 -25.06
C GLY A 408 0.72 11.87 -25.12
N CYS A 409 1.37 11.53 -23.99
CA CYS A 409 2.81 11.60 -23.86
C CYS A 409 3.54 10.67 -24.84
N GLY A 410 4.51 11.22 -25.58
CA GLY A 410 5.33 10.48 -26.52
C GLY A 410 6.23 9.44 -25.83
N GLY A 411 6.23 8.21 -26.35
CA GLY A 411 7.18 7.19 -25.93
C GLY A 411 8.63 7.64 -26.14
N THR A 412 9.48 7.37 -25.16
CA THR A 412 10.93 7.62 -25.23
C THR A 412 11.66 6.32 -25.50
N GLY A 413 12.38 6.24 -26.62
CA GLY A 413 13.41 5.21 -26.78
C GLY A 413 14.65 5.58 -25.97
N ARG A 414 15.12 4.66 -25.12
CA ARG A 414 16.42 4.73 -24.44
C ARG A 414 17.34 3.67 -25.06
N GLY A 415 18.47 4.08 -25.65
CA GLY A 415 19.49 3.18 -26.23
C GLY A 415 20.31 3.80 -27.37
N HIS A 416 21.34 3.12 -27.89
CA HIS A 416 21.88 3.41 -29.21
C HIS A 416 20.92 2.77 -30.24
N PHE A 417 20.62 3.43 -31.37
CA PHE A 417 19.55 3.06 -32.33
C PHE A 417 18.12 3.27 -31.83
N ILE A 418 17.73 4.53 -31.68
CA ILE A 418 16.42 4.91 -31.11
C ILE A 418 15.40 5.15 -32.22
N SER A 419 14.19 4.62 -32.05
CA SER A 419 13.02 5.07 -32.81
C SER A 419 12.71 6.52 -32.46
N GLY A 420 12.45 7.36 -33.45
CA GLY A 420 11.91 8.69 -33.28
C GLY A 420 10.67 8.66 -32.37
N LYS A 421 10.42 9.78 -31.71
CA LYS A 421 9.17 9.99 -30.98
C LYS A 421 8.00 10.15 -31.97
N PRO A 422 6.84 9.56 -31.70
CA PRO A 422 5.62 9.92 -32.41
C PRO A 422 5.27 11.39 -32.13
N GLY A 423 4.54 12.02 -33.06
CA GLY A 423 3.98 13.35 -32.88
C GLY A 423 2.91 13.37 -31.79
N CYS A 424 2.69 14.54 -31.19
CA CYS A 424 1.65 14.75 -30.21
C CYS A 424 0.32 15.18 -30.84
N GLY A 425 -0.75 15.02 -30.08
CA GLY A 425 -2.12 15.41 -30.45
C GLY A 425 -2.91 14.30 -31.15
N PHE A 426 -4.22 14.54 -31.29
CA PHE A 426 -5.04 13.73 -32.19
C PHE A 426 -4.55 13.94 -33.62
N GLY A 427 -4.31 12.85 -34.35
CA GLY A 427 -3.72 12.96 -35.67
C GLY A 427 -2.20 13.14 -35.70
N GLY A 428 -1.48 13.04 -34.58
CA GLY A 428 0.00 13.06 -34.59
C GLY A 428 0.60 11.99 -35.53
N GLY A 429 1.70 12.33 -36.20
CA GLY A 429 2.41 11.43 -37.11
C GLY A 429 3.21 10.35 -36.38
N GLY A 430 3.40 9.20 -37.01
CA GLY A 430 4.23 8.12 -36.51
C GLY A 430 5.73 8.33 -36.81
N ALA A 431 6.60 7.81 -35.95
CA ALA A 431 8.04 7.84 -36.19
C ALA A 431 8.53 6.71 -37.10
N GLY A 432 9.66 6.89 -37.79
CA GLY A 432 10.27 5.80 -38.56
C GLY A 432 10.75 4.64 -37.67
N SER A 433 10.99 3.45 -38.21
CA SER A 433 11.60 2.36 -37.41
C SER A 433 13.10 2.57 -37.22
N HIS A 434 13.70 1.91 -36.22
CA HIS A 434 15.13 2.03 -35.90
C HIS A 434 15.98 0.86 -36.42
N PHE A 435 15.38 -0.12 -37.10
CA PHE A 435 16.08 -1.26 -37.66
C PHE A 435 15.30 -1.90 -38.81
N GLN A 436 16.00 -2.61 -39.70
CA GLN A 436 15.38 -3.28 -40.83
C GLN A 436 14.39 -4.36 -40.35
N LEU A 437 13.27 -4.49 -41.08
CA LEU A 437 12.21 -5.44 -40.76
C LEU A 437 11.55 -5.18 -39.39
N ASN A 438 11.80 -4.03 -38.75
CA ASN A 438 10.99 -3.59 -37.62
C ASN A 438 9.91 -2.61 -38.12
N PRO A 439 8.67 -2.73 -37.60
CA PRO A 439 7.59 -1.85 -37.99
C PRO A 439 7.88 -0.41 -37.56
N SER A 440 7.56 0.53 -38.44
CA SER A 440 7.54 1.96 -38.10
C SER A 440 6.40 2.26 -37.13
N GLY A 441 6.48 3.41 -36.48
CA GLY A 441 5.38 3.93 -35.68
C GLY A 441 4.17 4.20 -36.57
N PRO A 442 2.96 3.72 -36.20
CA PRO A 442 1.73 4.10 -36.88
C PRO A 442 1.41 5.58 -36.60
N GLY A 443 0.66 6.22 -37.49
CA GLY A 443 0.08 7.52 -37.21
C GLY A 443 -1.08 7.40 -36.23
N ALA A 444 -1.36 8.46 -35.46
CA ALA A 444 -2.53 8.54 -34.62
C ALA A 444 -3.79 8.77 -35.47
N ASN A 445 -4.92 8.23 -35.02
CA ASN A 445 -6.22 8.59 -35.59
C ASN A 445 -6.52 10.06 -35.31
N GLY A 446 -7.31 10.67 -36.19
CA GLY A 446 -7.91 11.96 -35.97
C GLY A 446 -8.92 11.96 -34.82
N ALA A 447 -9.49 13.12 -34.54
CA ALA A 447 -10.58 13.27 -33.58
C ALA A 447 -11.44 14.48 -33.93
N VAL A 448 -12.59 14.60 -33.29
CA VAL A 448 -13.43 15.79 -33.29
C VAL A 448 -13.68 16.20 -31.85
N LEU A 449 -13.35 17.43 -31.51
CA LEU A 449 -13.64 18.08 -30.23
C LEU A 449 -14.71 19.14 -30.46
N ILE A 450 -15.75 19.13 -29.64
CA ILE A 450 -16.84 20.09 -29.70
C ILE A 450 -16.95 20.77 -28.34
N ARG A 451 -16.92 22.11 -28.35
CA ARG A 451 -17.15 22.93 -27.17
C ARG A 451 -18.42 23.74 -27.37
N ILE A 452 -19.24 23.82 -26.32
CA ILE A 452 -20.59 24.37 -26.36
C ILE A 452 -20.73 25.44 -25.27
N TRP A 453 -21.32 26.58 -25.62
CA TRP A 453 -21.65 27.65 -24.67
C TRP A 453 -23.12 28.06 -24.77
N LYS A 454 -23.79 28.19 -23.62
CA LYS A 454 -25.16 28.72 -23.50
C LYS A 454 -25.15 30.22 -23.81
N LYS A 455 -26.19 30.71 -24.50
CA LYS A 455 -26.44 32.14 -24.73
C LYS A 455 -27.19 32.73 -23.50
N PRO A 456 -26.94 33.99 -23.03
CA PRO A 456 -26.58 35.20 -23.78
C PRO A 456 -25.32 35.90 -23.30
N TYR A 457 -24.21 35.70 -24.02
CA TYR A 457 -23.04 36.56 -23.89
C TYR A 457 -23.10 37.68 -24.93
N GLU A 458 -24.09 38.56 -24.81
CA GLU A 458 -23.96 39.92 -25.32
C GLU A 458 -23.26 40.71 -24.21
N LYS A 459 -22.01 41.13 -24.47
CA LYS A 459 -21.35 42.14 -23.63
C LYS A 459 -22.07 43.46 -23.89
N GLU A 460 -22.57 44.10 -22.84
CA GLU A 460 -22.74 45.57 -22.84
C GLU A 460 -21.37 46.25 -22.93
#